data_AF-A0A7C2F328-F1
#
_entry.id   AF-A0A7C2F328-F1
#
_cell.length_a   1.000
_cell.length_b   1.000
_cell.length_c   1.000
_cell.angle_alpha   90.00
_cell.angle_beta   90.00
_cell.angle_gamma   90.00
#
_symmetry.space_group_name_H-M   'P 1'
#
loop_
_entity.id
_entity.type
_entity.pdbx_description
1 polymer ?
#
loop_
_entity_poly.entity_id
_entity_poly.type
_entity_poly.pdbx_seq_one_letter_code
_entity_poly.pdbx_strand_id
1 'polypeptide(L)'
;INVSTMDLSEAIGKAQKLENSHPRVRSKVDEIKSYAVNRGAPEEKLALMAKLAIVLDDWMDANSIDATAIQCWDSIQQNYGVNVCTVMSMMSERLMPSACEVDIAGTASMYALTLAAGMPAALVDWNNNYNDEPNKCLYFHCGNWAKSLVSEIELISAEVLGATLGPENTWGAIQGRTPPGPLTFARIDTDDRRGVIHTYVGEGRFTDDPLSTISGSHAVVEVPDLQRLLRTICRHGFAHHAAMTRSHVADVLAEAFETYLGWEVYHHR
;
A
#
# COMPACT_ATOMS: atom_id res chain seq x y z
N ILE A 1 -1.72 -16.86 -11.11
CA ILE A 1 -2.14 -16.11 -9.91
C ILE A 1 -3.41 -16.77 -9.41
N ASN A 2 -3.41 -17.27 -8.17
CA ASN A 2 -4.61 -17.80 -7.53
C ASN A 2 -5.13 -16.75 -6.54
N VAL A 3 -6.45 -16.58 -6.48
CA VAL A 3 -7.08 -15.63 -5.55
C VAL A 3 -7.92 -16.41 -4.56
N SER A 4 -7.58 -16.30 -3.28
CA SER A 4 -8.36 -16.81 -2.17
C SER A 4 -9.01 -15.63 -1.45
N THR A 5 -10.27 -15.78 -1.06
CA THR A 5 -11.04 -14.71 -0.42
C THR A 5 -11.40 -15.09 1.01
N MET A 6 -11.24 -14.15 1.94
CA MET A 6 -11.81 -14.21 3.29
C MET A 6 -12.75 -13.02 3.47
N ASP A 7 -13.94 -13.29 3.96
CA ASP A 7 -14.89 -12.23 4.27
C ASP A 7 -14.46 -11.43 5.50
N LEU A 8 -14.65 -10.11 5.48
CA LEU A 8 -14.29 -9.27 6.63
C LEU A 8 -15.06 -9.65 7.90
N SER A 9 -16.30 -10.14 7.81
CA SER A 9 -17.06 -10.60 8.97
C SER A 9 -16.43 -11.84 9.61
N GLU A 10 -15.82 -12.73 8.81
CA GLU A 10 -15.07 -13.88 9.33
C GLU A 10 -13.80 -13.41 10.06
N ALA A 11 -13.05 -12.50 9.45
CA ALA A 11 -11.84 -11.93 10.05
C ALA A 11 -12.15 -11.19 11.37
N ILE A 12 -13.14 -10.30 11.35
CA ILE A 12 -13.62 -9.53 12.50
C ILE A 12 -14.16 -10.47 13.59
N GLY A 13 -14.99 -11.44 13.22
CA GLY A 13 -15.57 -12.38 14.17
C GLY A 13 -14.53 -13.28 14.84
N LYS A 14 -13.46 -13.66 14.14
CA LYS A 14 -12.30 -14.36 14.74
C LYS A 14 -11.51 -13.42 15.65
N ALA A 15 -11.26 -12.19 15.21
CA ALA A 15 -10.48 -11.21 15.97
C ALA A 15 -11.17 -10.86 17.30
N GLN A 16 -12.49 -10.67 17.30
CA GLN A 16 -13.28 -10.37 18.49
C GLN A 16 -13.26 -11.49 19.55
N LYS A 17 -13.00 -12.74 19.15
CA LYS A 17 -12.89 -13.89 20.09
C LYS A 17 -11.54 -13.95 20.82
N LEU A 18 -10.55 -13.15 20.41
CA LEU A 18 -9.27 -13.08 21.10
C LEU A 18 -9.38 -12.13 22.29
N GLU A 19 -8.96 -12.60 23.46
CA GLU A 19 -8.90 -11.77 24.67
C GLU A 19 -7.71 -10.81 24.64
N ASN A 20 -7.87 -9.59 25.18
CA ASN A 20 -6.78 -8.60 25.26
C ASN A 20 -5.59 -9.12 26.08
N SER A 21 -5.85 -9.98 27.07
CA SER A 21 -4.83 -10.59 27.92
C SER A 21 -4.09 -11.76 27.26
N HIS A 22 -4.57 -12.24 26.11
CA HIS A 22 -3.97 -13.38 25.41
C HIS A 22 -2.49 -13.09 25.08
N PRO A 23 -1.54 -14.01 25.36
CA PRO A 23 -0.11 -13.76 25.15
C PRO A 23 0.25 -13.29 23.74
N ARG A 24 -0.38 -13.88 22.70
CA ARG A 24 -0.20 -13.46 21.30
C ARG A 24 -0.61 -12.00 21.06
N VAL A 25 -1.72 -11.56 21.68
CA VAL A 25 -2.23 -10.19 21.53
C VAL A 25 -1.25 -9.21 22.16
N ARG A 26 -0.79 -9.47 23.39
CA ARG A 26 0.21 -8.63 24.06
C ARG A 26 1.51 -8.51 23.25
N SER A 27 2.04 -9.65 22.78
CA SER A 27 3.24 -9.67 21.95
C SER A 27 3.08 -8.88 20.65
N LYS A 28 1.92 -8.98 19.99
CA LYS A 28 1.66 -8.25 18.75
C LYS A 28 1.41 -6.76 18.99
N VAL A 29 0.84 -6.37 20.14
CA VAL A 29 0.78 -4.96 20.56
C VAL A 29 2.18 -4.37 20.75
N ASP A 30 3.08 -5.11 21.41
CA ASP A 30 4.47 -4.67 21.59
C ASP A 30 5.19 -4.52 20.25
N GLU A 31 4.96 -5.44 19.31
CA GLU A 31 5.46 -5.35 17.93
C GLU A 31 4.96 -4.07 17.24
N ILE A 32 3.66 -3.76 17.29
CA ILE A 32 3.08 -2.54 16.71
C ILE A 32 3.70 -1.28 17.33
N LYS A 33 3.87 -1.24 18.66
CA LYS A 33 4.49 -0.10 19.37
C LYS A 33 5.96 0.09 19.00
N SER A 34 6.68 -0.99 18.72
CA SER A 34 8.08 -0.93 18.27
C SER A 34 8.20 -0.54 16.78
N TYR A 35 7.17 -0.82 16.01
CA TYR A 35 7.15 -0.60 14.58
C TYR A 35 7.07 0.88 14.22
N ALA A 36 6.11 1.61 14.82
CA ALA A 36 5.89 3.04 14.56
C ALA A 36 5.69 3.87 15.83
N VAL A 37 6.04 5.16 15.77
CA VAL A 37 5.83 6.09 16.88
C VAL A 37 4.34 6.29 17.08
N ASN A 38 3.81 5.83 18.21
CA ASN A 38 2.40 6.00 18.53
C ASN A 38 2.08 7.46 18.90
N ARG A 39 1.29 8.16 18.08
CA ARG A 39 0.86 9.56 18.29
C ARG A 39 -0.49 9.68 19.01
N GLY A 40 -0.80 8.74 19.91
CA GLY A 40 -1.94 8.84 20.83
C GLY A 40 -3.04 7.79 20.63
N ALA A 41 -2.79 6.75 19.84
CA ALA A 41 -3.70 5.63 19.74
C ALA A 41 -3.90 4.96 21.12
N PRO A 42 -5.16 4.83 21.60
CA PRO A 42 -5.44 4.14 22.85
C PRO A 42 -5.00 2.67 22.82
N GLU A 43 -4.64 2.12 23.99
CA GLU A 43 -4.25 0.71 24.13
C GLU A 43 -5.30 -0.27 23.58
N GLU A 44 -6.59 0.05 23.72
CA GLU A 44 -7.68 -0.74 23.14
C GLU A 44 -7.59 -0.82 21.61
N LYS A 45 -7.26 0.30 20.95
CA LYS A 45 -7.12 0.35 19.49
C LYS A 45 -5.89 -0.42 19.02
N LEU A 46 -4.80 -0.36 19.78
CA LEU A 46 -3.62 -1.20 19.55
C LEU A 46 -3.96 -2.69 19.68
N ALA A 47 -4.73 -3.07 20.70
CA ALA A 47 -5.19 -4.45 20.87
C ALA A 47 -6.09 -4.91 19.72
N LEU A 48 -7.00 -4.06 19.22
CA LEU A 48 -7.84 -4.38 18.07
C LEU A 48 -7.01 -4.62 16.80
N MET A 49 -6.04 -3.75 16.50
CA MET A 49 -5.10 -3.93 15.38
C MET A 49 -4.29 -5.23 15.55
N ALA A 50 -3.80 -5.51 16.75
CA ALA A 50 -3.03 -6.73 17.05
C ALA A 50 -3.85 -8.01 16.81
N LYS A 51 -5.13 -8.02 17.20
CA LYS A 51 -6.02 -9.16 16.95
C LYS A 51 -6.30 -9.38 15.47
N LEU A 52 -6.51 -8.31 14.69
CA LEU A 52 -6.63 -8.43 13.23
C LEU A 52 -5.34 -8.95 12.61
N ALA A 53 -4.18 -8.44 13.03
CA ALA A 53 -2.89 -8.93 12.54
C ALA A 53 -2.73 -10.45 12.78
N ILE A 54 -3.08 -10.92 13.98
CA ILE A 54 -3.04 -12.34 14.31
C ILE A 54 -3.94 -13.18 13.40
N VAL A 55 -5.18 -12.74 13.15
CA VAL A 55 -6.13 -13.48 12.31
C VAL A 55 -5.69 -13.49 10.85
N LEU A 56 -5.15 -12.36 10.35
CA LEU A 56 -4.62 -12.25 9.00
C LEU A 56 -3.37 -13.12 8.83
N ASP A 57 -2.42 -13.06 9.76
CA ASP A 57 -1.21 -13.91 9.75
C ASP A 57 -1.61 -15.39 9.75
N ASP A 58 -2.50 -15.82 10.66
CA ASP A 58 -2.96 -17.22 10.74
C ASP A 58 -3.65 -17.69 9.44
N TRP A 59 -4.46 -16.83 8.83
CA TRP A 59 -5.16 -17.15 7.59
C TRP A 59 -4.19 -17.24 6.40
N MET A 60 -3.24 -16.31 6.31
CA MET A 60 -2.23 -16.31 5.26
C MET A 60 -1.34 -17.54 5.35
N ASP A 61 -0.86 -17.89 6.55
CA ASP A 61 -0.05 -19.08 6.79
C ASP A 61 -0.81 -20.36 6.40
N ALA A 62 -2.07 -20.48 6.84
CA ALA A 62 -2.90 -21.66 6.56
C ALA A 62 -3.21 -21.85 5.06
N ASN A 63 -3.19 -20.77 4.27
CA ASN A 63 -3.52 -20.79 2.85
C ASN A 63 -2.32 -20.51 1.93
N SER A 64 -1.11 -20.37 2.49
CA SER A 64 0.12 -20.04 1.74
C SER A 64 -0.05 -18.79 0.86
N ILE A 65 -0.51 -17.69 1.46
CA ILE A 65 -0.79 -16.43 0.77
C ILE A 65 0.46 -15.54 0.76
N ASP A 66 0.91 -15.12 -0.42
CA ASP A 66 2.10 -14.28 -0.59
C ASP A 66 1.84 -12.78 -0.44
N ALA A 67 0.62 -12.33 -0.74
CA ALA A 67 0.24 -10.93 -0.76
C ALA A 67 -1.28 -10.77 -0.56
N THR A 68 -1.73 -9.61 -0.08
CA THR A 68 -3.15 -9.35 0.18
C THR A 68 -3.65 -8.09 -0.51
N ALA A 69 -4.96 -8.06 -0.77
CA ALA A 69 -5.70 -6.85 -1.12
C ALA A 69 -6.87 -6.75 -0.14
N ILE A 70 -6.93 -5.68 0.65
CA ILE A 70 -7.87 -5.56 1.76
C ILE A 70 -8.85 -4.43 1.47
N GLN A 71 -10.15 -4.67 1.67
CA GLN A 71 -11.14 -3.59 1.79
C GLN A 71 -10.87 -2.85 3.09
N CYS A 72 -9.88 -1.95 3.05
CA CYS A 72 -9.34 -1.29 4.23
C CYS A 72 -10.23 -0.16 4.73
N TRP A 73 -11.23 0.25 3.93
CA TRP A 73 -12.26 1.21 4.31
C TRP A 73 -13.59 0.90 3.62
N ASP A 74 -14.74 1.30 4.16
CA ASP A 74 -14.96 1.81 5.52
C ASP A 74 -15.43 0.71 6.51
N SER A 75 -15.62 -0.52 6.02
CA SER A 75 -16.23 -1.62 6.78
C SER A 75 -15.48 -1.95 8.07
N ILE A 76 -14.14 -1.93 8.07
CA ILE A 76 -13.34 -2.21 9.27
C ILE A 76 -13.54 -1.08 10.31
N GLN A 77 -13.59 0.17 9.89
CA GLN A 77 -13.81 1.30 10.80
C GLN A 77 -15.20 1.24 11.41
N GLN A 78 -16.24 1.03 10.59
CA GLN A 78 -17.63 0.99 11.08
C GLN A 78 -17.90 -0.21 11.99
N ASN A 79 -17.36 -1.39 11.67
CA ASN A 79 -17.72 -2.63 12.36
C ASN A 79 -16.69 -3.08 13.41
N TYR A 80 -15.49 -2.52 13.39
CA TYR A 80 -14.38 -2.94 14.24
C TYR A 80 -13.57 -1.78 14.85
N GLY A 81 -13.67 -0.56 14.30
CA GLY A 81 -13.23 0.67 14.97
C GLY A 81 -11.74 0.98 14.89
N VAL A 82 -11.03 0.49 13.87
CA VAL A 82 -9.62 0.84 13.58
C VAL A 82 -9.35 0.90 12.07
N ASN A 83 -8.24 1.52 11.70
CA ASN A 83 -7.61 1.33 10.39
C ASN A 83 -6.67 0.13 10.44
N VAL A 84 -6.76 -0.75 9.43
CA VAL A 84 -5.88 -1.91 9.29
C VAL A 84 -4.50 -1.56 8.71
N CYS A 85 -4.28 -0.29 8.33
CA CYS A 85 -3.11 0.10 7.53
C CYS A 85 -1.76 -0.16 8.21
N THR A 86 -1.66 -0.07 9.54
CA THR A 86 -0.44 -0.45 10.28
C THR A 86 -0.11 -1.92 10.09
N VAL A 87 -1.12 -2.79 10.12
CA VAL A 87 -0.94 -4.24 9.88
C VAL A 87 -0.47 -4.47 8.44
N MET A 88 -1.12 -3.82 7.47
CA MET A 88 -0.74 -3.87 6.04
C MET A 88 0.70 -3.40 5.80
N SER A 89 1.12 -2.35 6.50
CA SER A 89 2.47 -1.83 6.48
C SER A 89 3.48 -2.85 7.01
N MET A 90 3.21 -3.46 8.16
CA MET A 90 4.06 -4.52 8.76
C MET A 90 4.15 -5.78 7.88
N MET A 91 3.09 -6.11 7.14
CA MET A 91 3.13 -7.20 6.15
C MET A 91 4.04 -6.85 4.98
N SER A 92 3.88 -5.64 4.43
CA SER A 92 4.69 -5.17 3.31
C SER A 92 6.18 -5.05 3.68
N GLU A 93 6.49 -4.66 4.92
CA GLU A 93 7.86 -4.67 5.46
C GLU A 93 8.49 -6.07 5.44
N ARG A 94 7.70 -7.13 5.63
CA ARG A 94 8.13 -8.53 5.54
C ARG A 94 8.13 -9.07 4.10
N LEU A 95 8.10 -8.19 3.10
CA LEU A 95 8.03 -8.54 1.66
C LEU A 95 6.75 -9.31 1.28
N MET A 96 5.67 -9.11 2.03
CA MET A 96 4.32 -9.61 1.72
C MET A 96 3.39 -8.42 1.46
N PRO A 97 3.36 -7.88 0.23
CA PRO A 97 2.66 -6.64 -0.06
C PRO A 97 1.17 -6.72 0.28
N SER A 98 0.64 -5.65 0.85
CA SER A 98 -0.76 -5.54 1.21
C SER A 98 -1.36 -4.26 0.59
N ALA A 99 -2.13 -4.44 -0.47
CA ALA A 99 -2.77 -3.36 -1.20
C ALA A 99 -4.10 -2.97 -0.57
N CYS A 100 -4.44 -1.69 -0.70
CA CYS A 100 -5.73 -1.15 -0.28
C CYS A 100 -6.84 -1.45 -1.30
N GLU A 101 -8.08 -1.22 -0.88
CA GLU A 101 -9.27 -1.16 -1.73
C GLU A 101 -9.57 -2.43 -2.54
N VAL A 102 -9.10 -3.59 -2.07
CA VAL A 102 -9.24 -4.88 -2.78
C VAL A 102 -8.63 -4.84 -4.20
N ASP A 103 -7.63 -3.97 -4.43
CA ASP A 103 -6.98 -3.85 -5.73
C ASP A 103 -6.03 -5.02 -6.01
N ILE A 104 -6.56 -6.13 -6.53
CA ILE A 104 -5.81 -7.35 -6.83
C ILE A 104 -4.72 -7.11 -7.89
N ALA A 105 -5.01 -6.29 -8.90
CA ALA A 105 -4.04 -5.97 -9.96
C ALA A 105 -2.92 -5.07 -9.42
N GLY A 106 -3.27 -4.13 -8.53
CA GLY A 106 -2.34 -3.35 -7.72
C GLY A 106 -1.46 -4.23 -6.82
N THR A 107 -2.04 -5.21 -6.11
CA THR A 107 -1.29 -6.19 -5.31
C THR A 107 -0.30 -6.97 -6.17
N ALA A 108 -0.70 -7.45 -7.35
CA ALA A 108 0.19 -8.14 -8.27
C ALA A 108 1.35 -7.23 -8.72
N SER A 109 1.07 -5.95 -8.96
CA SER A 109 2.07 -4.93 -9.32
C SER A 109 3.07 -4.72 -8.19
N MET A 110 2.59 -4.60 -6.95
CA MET A 110 3.44 -4.48 -5.76
C MET A 110 4.31 -5.73 -5.58
N TYR A 111 3.73 -6.93 -5.73
CA TYR A 111 4.47 -8.17 -5.57
C TYR A 111 5.56 -8.34 -6.63
N ALA A 112 5.26 -8.02 -7.90
CA ALA A 112 6.28 -8.01 -8.95
C ALA A 112 7.44 -7.06 -8.63
N LEU A 113 7.16 -5.83 -8.17
CA LEU A 113 8.19 -4.89 -7.73
C LEU A 113 8.99 -5.42 -6.54
N THR A 114 8.33 -6.01 -5.54
CA THR A 114 8.98 -6.57 -4.36
C THR A 114 9.95 -7.69 -4.74
N LEU A 115 9.55 -8.58 -5.65
CA LEU A 115 10.41 -9.64 -6.15
C LEU A 115 11.60 -9.11 -6.95
N ALA A 116 11.38 -8.13 -7.84
CA ALA A 116 12.43 -7.56 -8.67
C ALA A 116 13.44 -6.73 -7.86
N ALA A 117 12.97 -5.97 -6.86
CA ALA A 117 13.79 -5.07 -6.08
C ALA A 117 14.40 -5.72 -4.82
N GLY A 118 13.86 -6.86 -4.36
CA GLY A 118 14.26 -7.48 -3.09
C GLY A 118 13.95 -6.62 -1.86
N MET A 119 13.00 -5.69 -1.98
CA MET A 119 12.60 -4.75 -0.93
C MET A 119 11.10 -4.42 -1.02
N PRO A 120 10.49 -3.82 0.02
CA PRO A 120 9.06 -3.54 0.01
C PRO A 120 8.61 -2.66 -1.18
N ALA A 121 7.38 -2.88 -1.60
CA ALA A 121 6.65 -2.03 -2.52
C ALA A 121 5.38 -1.50 -1.85
N ALA A 122 4.81 -0.44 -2.40
CA ALA A 122 3.58 0.17 -1.88
C ALA A 122 2.62 0.55 -3.01
N LEU A 123 1.33 0.61 -2.67
CA LEU A 123 0.30 1.16 -3.55
C LEU A 123 0.20 2.68 -3.34
N VAL A 124 0.04 3.43 -4.42
CA VAL A 124 0.00 4.89 -4.44
C VAL A 124 -0.99 5.40 -5.48
N ASP A 125 -1.48 6.60 -5.25
CA ASP A 125 -2.17 7.39 -6.27
C ASP A 125 -1.17 8.28 -7.02
N TRP A 126 -1.33 8.38 -8.35
CA TRP A 126 -0.91 9.58 -9.08
C TRP A 126 -1.82 10.74 -8.67
N ASN A 127 -1.39 11.50 -7.67
CA ASN A 127 -2.25 12.48 -7.03
C ASN A 127 -2.08 13.87 -7.68
N ASN A 128 -1.86 14.94 -6.91
CA ASN A 128 -1.73 16.29 -7.46
C ASN A 128 -0.38 16.55 -8.16
N ASN A 129 -0.38 17.42 -9.16
CA ASN A 129 0.86 18.02 -9.68
C ASN A 129 1.60 18.78 -8.57
N TYR A 130 2.92 18.80 -8.63
CA TYR A 130 3.73 19.57 -7.69
C TYR A 130 3.97 20.98 -8.23
N ASN A 131 3.20 21.96 -7.74
CA ASN A 131 3.26 23.34 -8.21
C ASN A 131 3.17 23.42 -9.75
N ASP A 132 4.06 24.20 -10.37
CA ASP A 132 4.16 24.38 -11.83
C ASP A 132 5.23 23.46 -12.47
N GLU A 133 5.74 22.46 -11.73
CA GLU A 133 6.77 21.54 -12.22
C GLU A 133 6.16 20.41 -13.06
N PRO A 134 6.32 20.40 -14.40
CA PRO A 134 5.55 19.51 -15.27
C PRO A 134 5.90 18.02 -15.13
N ASN A 135 7.09 17.73 -14.60
CA ASN A 135 7.59 16.37 -14.39
C ASN A 135 7.42 15.89 -12.95
N LYS A 136 6.79 16.68 -12.08
CA LYS A 136 6.64 16.34 -10.67
C LYS A 136 5.18 16.25 -10.23
N CYS A 137 4.90 15.27 -9.40
CA CYS A 137 3.61 15.10 -8.75
C CYS A 137 3.76 14.52 -7.35
N LEU A 138 2.65 14.44 -6.64
CA LEU A 138 2.54 13.79 -5.35
C LEU A 138 2.16 12.33 -5.53
N TYR A 139 2.87 11.47 -4.81
CA TYR A 139 2.36 10.17 -4.41
C TYR A 139 1.69 10.29 -3.06
N PHE A 140 0.54 9.64 -2.95
CA PHE A 140 -0.24 9.60 -1.73
C PHE A 140 -0.93 8.24 -1.59
N HIS A 141 -1.05 7.77 -0.36
CA HIS A 141 -2.06 6.79 0.03
C HIS A 141 -2.39 6.97 1.51
N CYS A 142 -3.55 6.49 1.95
CA CYS A 142 -4.08 6.64 3.31
C CYS A 142 -3.22 6.02 4.45
N GLY A 143 -2.10 5.37 4.14
CA GLY A 143 -1.07 5.02 5.12
C GLY A 143 -0.81 3.52 5.31
N ASN A 144 -0.68 2.74 4.23
CA ASN A 144 -0.29 1.33 4.26
C ASN A 144 1.18 1.08 3.87
N TRP A 145 2.01 2.12 3.72
CA TRP A 145 3.40 1.97 3.24
C TRP A 145 4.29 1.36 4.31
N ALA A 146 5.18 0.45 3.90
CA ALA A 146 6.16 -0.21 4.77
C ALA A 146 7.13 0.79 5.43
N LYS A 147 7.64 0.45 6.61
CA LYS A 147 8.57 1.28 7.39
C LYS A 147 9.84 1.62 6.62
N SER A 148 10.36 0.71 5.82
CA SER A 148 11.55 0.95 5.00
C SER A 148 11.33 1.96 3.85
N LEU A 149 10.07 2.27 3.52
CA LEU A 149 9.69 3.19 2.45
C LEU A 149 9.50 4.63 2.94
N VAL A 150 9.42 4.86 4.24
CA VAL A 150 9.18 6.18 4.83
C VAL A 150 10.19 6.53 5.92
N SER A 151 10.41 7.83 6.13
CA SER A 151 11.15 8.36 7.27
C SER A 151 10.17 8.72 8.39
N GLU A 152 10.62 8.58 9.64
CA GLU A 152 9.86 8.99 10.84
C GLU A 152 8.44 8.41 10.87
N ILE A 153 8.34 7.08 10.76
CA ILE A 153 7.06 6.39 10.70
C ILE A 153 6.22 6.60 11.98
N GLU A 154 5.00 7.09 11.79
CA GLU A 154 4.05 7.41 12.86
C GLU A 154 2.74 6.65 12.68
N LEU A 155 2.20 6.16 13.79
CA LEU A 155 0.84 5.63 13.86
C LEU A 155 -0.09 6.74 14.33
N ILE A 156 -1.05 7.10 13.47
CA ILE A 156 -2.01 8.19 13.68
C ILE A 156 -3.45 7.73 13.49
N SER A 157 -4.40 8.61 13.82
CA SER A 157 -5.78 8.54 13.32
C SER A 157 -5.80 9.13 11.91
N ALA A 158 -6.47 8.45 10.96
CA ALA A 158 -6.58 8.97 9.59
C ALA A 158 -7.51 10.18 9.55
N GLU A 159 -7.00 11.36 9.19
CA GLU A 159 -7.77 12.61 9.20
C GLU A 159 -8.91 12.61 8.17
N VAL A 160 -8.62 12.18 6.93
CA VAL A 160 -9.60 12.16 5.83
C VAL A 160 -10.79 11.26 6.15
N LEU A 161 -10.51 10.04 6.63
CA LEU A 161 -11.57 9.11 7.04
C LEU A 161 -12.22 9.55 8.35
N GLY A 162 -11.45 10.14 9.27
CA GLY A 162 -11.94 10.59 10.57
C GLY A 162 -12.98 11.71 10.46
N ALA A 163 -12.91 12.52 9.40
CA ALA A 163 -13.89 13.57 9.11
C ALA A 163 -15.31 13.02 8.88
N THR A 164 -15.45 11.77 8.42
CA THR A 164 -16.74 11.13 8.13
C THR A 164 -17.07 9.98 9.09
N LEU A 165 -16.06 9.22 9.52
CA LEU A 165 -16.23 7.99 10.32
C LEU A 165 -15.94 8.18 11.83
N GLY A 166 -15.46 9.36 12.22
CA GLY A 166 -15.03 9.67 13.58
C GLY A 166 -13.57 9.28 13.83
N PRO A 167 -12.71 10.17 14.34
CA PRO A 167 -11.27 9.90 14.54
C PRO A 167 -10.99 8.73 15.49
N GLU A 168 -11.91 8.47 16.43
CA GLU A 168 -11.86 7.32 17.35
C GLU A 168 -11.94 5.97 16.63
N ASN A 169 -12.48 5.92 15.41
CA ASN A 169 -12.63 4.70 14.62
C ASN A 169 -11.52 4.51 13.56
N THR A 170 -10.61 5.47 13.43
CA THR A 170 -9.63 5.49 12.33
C THR A 170 -8.18 5.43 12.78
N TRP A 171 -7.93 5.08 14.05
CA TRP A 171 -6.59 4.79 14.56
C TRP A 171 -5.94 3.63 13.83
N GLY A 172 -4.69 3.79 13.38
CA GLY A 172 -3.92 2.74 12.72
C GLY A 172 -3.43 3.10 11.31
N ALA A 173 -3.62 4.34 10.86
CA ALA A 173 -2.98 4.83 9.64
C ALA A 173 -1.48 5.09 9.87
N ILE A 174 -0.66 4.81 8.86
CA ILE A 174 0.75 5.19 8.85
C ILE A 174 0.94 6.55 8.19
N GLN A 175 1.53 7.46 8.94
CA GLN A 175 2.05 8.72 8.45
C GLN A 175 3.56 8.61 8.27
N GLY A 176 4.05 9.13 7.15
CA GLY A 176 5.46 9.16 6.85
C GLY A 176 5.73 9.68 5.44
N ARG A 177 6.92 10.23 5.25
CA ARG A 177 7.37 10.73 3.95
C ARG A 177 8.49 9.86 3.41
N THR A 178 8.39 9.47 2.13
CA THR A 178 9.50 8.76 1.48
C THR A 178 10.70 9.69 1.32
N PRO A 179 11.91 9.28 1.76
CA PRO A 179 13.13 10.05 1.54
C PRO A 179 13.54 10.06 0.06
N PRO A 180 14.32 11.06 -0.38
CA PRO A 180 14.78 11.13 -1.76
C PRO A 180 15.57 9.88 -2.16
N GLY A 181 15.48 9.51 -3.43
CA GLY A 181 16.12 8.29 -3.93
C GLY A 181 15.51 7.77 -5.23
N PRO A 182 15.95 6.59 -5.71
CA PRO A 182 15.43 6.00 -6.93
C PRO A 182 13.96 5.62 -6.77
N LEU A 183 13.21 5.74 -7.86
CA LEU A 183 11.83 5.28 -7.98
C LEU A 183 11.71 4.35 -9.18
N THR A 184 11.06 3.21 -8.97
CA THR A 184 10.38 2.47 -10.04
C THR A 184 8.89 2.46 -9.72
N PHE A 185 8.07 2.74 -10.73
CA PHE A 185 6.63 2.55 -10.66
C PHE A 185 6.20 1.46 -11.66
N ALA A 186 5.13 0.75 -11.31
CA ALA A 186 4.54 -0.27 -12.15
C ALA A 186 3.03 -0.36 -11.94
N ARG A 187 2.31 -0.74 -12.99
CA ARG A 187 0.90 -1.12 -12.94
C ARG A 187 0.68 -2.29 -13.87
N ILE A 188 0.12 -3.36 -13.31
CA ILE A 188 -0.55 -4.44 -14.01
C ILE A 188 -2.04 -4.12 -13.97
N ASP A 189 -2.73 -4.28 -15.10
CA ASP A 189 -4.17 -4.11 -15.19
C ASP A 189 -4.75 -5.06 -16.26
N THR A 190 -6.08 -5.13 -16.37
CA THR A 190 -6.75 -5.95 -17.39
C THR A 190 -7.62 -5.11 -18.31
N ASP A 191 -7.50 -5.35 -19.62
CA ASP A 191 -8.49 -4.90 -20.59
C ASP A 191 -9.39 -6.10 -20.93
N ASP A 192 -10.47 -6.22 -20.17
CA ASP A 192 -11.44 -7.33 -20.29
C ASP A 192 -12.10 -7.38 -21.67
N ARG A 193 -12.21 -6.24 -22.38
CA ARG A 193 -12.81 -6.19 -23.72
C ARG A 193 -11.89 -6.77 -24.77
N ARG A 194 -10.59 -6.52 -24.64
CA ARG A 194 -9.54 -7.08 -25.52
C ARG A 194 -9.09 -8.46 -25.08
N GLY A 195 -9.40 -8.86 -23.83
CA GLY A 195 -8.96 -10.12 -23.25
C GLY A 195 -7.43 -10.14 -23.03
N VAL A 196 -6.83 -9.00 -22.69
CA VAL A 196 -5.38 -8.87 -22.50
C VAL A 196 -5.05 -8.33 -21.13
N ILE A 197 -3.89 -8.74 -20.61
CA ILE A 197 -3.22 -8.04 -19.52
C ILE A 197 -2.35 -6.96 -20.17
N HIS A 198 -2.53 -5.73 -19.71
CA HIS A 198 -1.71 -4.60 -20.13
C HIS A 198 -1.07 -3.95 -18.92
N THR A 199 0.12 -3.42 -19.13
CA THR A 199 0.96 -2.93 -18.05
C THR A 199 1.63 -1.63 -18.45
N TYR A 200 2.01 -0.83 -17.46
CA TYR A 200 3.03 0.19 -17.63
C TYR A 200 4.08 0.10 -16.54
N VAL A 201 5.32 0.40 -16.92
CA VAL A 201 6.46 0.47 -16.01
C VAL A 201 7.34 1.65 -16.39
N GLY A 202 8.06 2.18 -15.41
CA GLY A 202 9.04 3.23 -15.65
C GLY A 202 9.74 3.65 -14.38
N GLU A 203 10.70 4.56 -14.56
CA GLU A 203 11.57 5.02 -13.49
C GLU A 203 11.51 6.53 -13.33
N GLY A 204 11.92 6.98 -12.15
CA GLY A 204 12.03 8.38 -11.79
C GLY A 204 12.80 8.52 -10.49
N ARG A 205 12.51 9.55 -9.71
CA ARG A 205 13.10 9.71 -8.39
C ARG A 205 12.10 10.26 -7.38
N PHE A 206 12.20 9.80 -6.14
CA PHE A 206 11.66 10.53 -5.01
C PHE A 206 12.52 11.76 -4.75
N THR A 207 11.89 12.89 -4.44
CA THR A 207 12.58 14.15 -4.19
C THR A 207 12.36 14.67 -2.77
N ASP A 208 13.26 15.56 -2.34
CA ASP A 208 13.22 16.26 -1.05
C ASP A 208 12.52 17.62 -1.14
N ASP A 209 11.80 17.89 -2.24
CA ASP A 209 11.09 19.15 -2.45
C ASP A 209 10.15 19.48 -1.26
N PRO A 210 10.04 20.75 -0.84
CA PRO A 210 9.19 21.12 0.30
C PRO A 210 7.74 20.67 0.10
N LEU A 211 7.15 20.09 1.15
CA LEU A 211 5.76 19.63 1.15
C LEU A 211 5.13 19.96 2.50
N SER A 212 3.89 20.44 2.50
CA SER A 212 3.10 20.57 3.73
C SER A 212 2.87 19.18 4.35
N THR A 213 2.78 19.11 5.67
CA THR A 213 2.40 17.86 6.34
C THR A 213 1.02 17.43 5.85
N ILE A 214 0.95 16.22 5.29
CA ILE A 214 -0.29 15.56 4.84
C ILE A 214 -0.46 14.29 5.67
N SER A 215 -1.64 14.11 6.27
CA SER A 215 -2.00 12.89 7.00
C SER A 215 -1.98 11.68 6.06
N GLY A 216 -1.20 10.65 6.41
CA GLY A 216 -0.98 9.47 5.58
C GLY A 216 0.44 9.41 5.01
N SER A 217 0.66 8.45 4.11
CA SER A 217 1.97 8.24 3.51
C SER A 217 2.05 8.98 2.18
N HIS A 218 3.12 9.75 2.00
CA HIS A 218 3.22 10.67 0.88
C HIS A 218 4.66 10.88 0.39
N ALA A 219 4.80 11.32 -0.86
CA ALA A 219 6.09 11.70 -1.42
C ALA A 219 5.91 12.70 -2.57
N VAL A 220 6.97 13.46 -2.86
CA VAL A 220 7.10 14.16 -4.15
C VAL A 220 7.95 13.26 -5.05
N VAL A 221 7.49 13.04 -6.27
CA VAL A 221 8.21 12.26 -7.27
C VAL A 221 8.46 13.08 -8.52
N GLU A 222 9.60 12.84 -9.17
CA GLU A 222 9.92 13.38 -10.47
C GLU A 222 10.07 12.24 -11.48
N VAL A 223 9.31 12.31 -12.56
CA VAL A 223 9.32 11.35 -13.67
C VAL A 223 9.55 12.12 -14.98
N PRO A 224 10.60 11.80 -15.76
CA PRO A 224 10.85 12.45 -17.04
C PRO A 224 9.65 12.35 -17.98
N ASP A 225 9.16 13.47 -18.52
CA ASP A 225 7.99 13.49 -19.41
C ASP A 225 6.72 12.87 -18.78
N LEU A 226 6.51 13.15 -17.48
CA LEU A 226 5.34 12.74 -16.71
C LEU A 226 4.03 13.08 -17.43
N GLN A 227 3.97 14.21 -18.12
CA GLN A 227 2.77 14.62 -18.85
C GLN A 227 2.40 13.63 -19.97
N ARG A 228 3.38 13.03 -20.67
CA ARG A 228 3.11 11.95 -21.63
C ARG A 228 2.68 10.67 -20.91
N LEU A 229 3.30 10.33 -19.79
CA LEU A 229 2.91 9.18 -18.97
C LEU A 229 1.44 9.29 -18.55
N LEU A 230 1.04 10.39 -17.91
CA LEU A 230 -0.33 10.61 -17.44
C LEU A 230 -1.35 10.58 -18.59
N ARG A 231 -1.01 11.17 -19.75
CA ARG A 231 -1.85 11.05 -20.96
C ARG A 231 -2.00 9.61 -21.42
N THR A 232 -0.94 8.80 -21.32
CA THR A 232 -0.96 7.39 -21.67
C THR A 232 -1.84 6.61 -20.69
N ILE A 233 -1.66 6.81 -19.39
CA ILE A 233 -2.47 6.19 -18.34
C ILE A 233 -3.97 6.44 -18.61
N CYS A 234 -4.37 7.69 -18.79
CA CYS A 234 -5.77 8.05 -19.03
C CYS A 234 -6.32 7.53 -20.37
N ARG A 235 -5.54 7.62 -21.46
CA ARG A 235 -6.02 7.20 -22.80
C ARG A 235 -6.12 5.69 -22.96
N HIS A 236 -5.30 4.95 -22.22
CA HIS A 236 -5.28 3.49 -22.27
C HIS A 236 -6.11 2.85 -21.16
N GLY A 237 -6.80 3.64 -20.32
CA GLY A 237 -7.79 3.13 -19.36
C GLY A 237 -7.20 2.43 -18.15
N PHE A 238 -5.94 2.69 -17.80
CA PHE A 238 -5.34 2.17 -16.57
C PHE A 238 -6.04 2.74 -15.34
N ALA A 239 -6.13 1.94 -14.27
CA ALA A 239 -6.61 2.42 -12.98
C ALA A 239 -5.72 3.53 -12.41
N HIS A 240 -6.27 4.26 -11.44
CA HIS A 240 -5.60 5.39 -10.79
C HIS A 240 -4.42 4.97 -9.91
N HIS A 241 -4.49 3.78 -9.29
CA HIS A 241 -3.42 3.24 -8.49
C HIS A 241 -2.20 2.85 -9.34
N ALA A 242 -1.02 3.12 -8.81
CA ALA A 242 0.24 2.53 -9.22
C ALA A 242 0.88 1.81 -8.03
N ALA A 243 1.77 0.86 -8.31
CA ALA A 243 2.71 0.37 -7.33
C ALA A 243 4.05 1.10 -7.46
N MET A 244 4.76 1.27 -6.35
CA MET A 244 6.10 1.89 -6.32
C MET A 244 7.07 1.12 -5.43
N THR A 245 8.37 1.25 -5.74
CA THR A 245 9.46 0.83 -4.86
C THR A 245 10.67 1.77 -4.99
N ARG A 246 11.62 1.66 -4.06
CA ARG A 246 12.79 2.53 -3.95
C ARG A 246 14.04 1.91 -4.60
N SER A 247 13.89 1.42 -5.83
CA SER A 247 14.96 0.84 -6.65
C SER A 247 14.71 1.14 -8.13
N HIS A 248 15.70 0.89 -9.00
CA HIS A 248 15.59 0.96 -10.46
C HIS A 248 15.55 -0.46 -11.04
N VAL A 249 14.35 -0.94 -11.32
CA VAL A 249 14.06 -2.30 -11.79
C VAL A 249 13.04 -2.33 -12.93
N ALA A 250 12.78 -1.20 -13.59
CA ALA A 250 11.77 -1.14 -14.65
C ALA A 250 12.14 -2.04 -15.86
N ASP A 251 13.42 -2.10 -16.24
CA ASP A 251 13.89 -3.00 -17.30
C ASP A 251 13.62 -4.47 -16.96
N VAL A 252 13.85 -4.88 -15.70
CA VAL A 252 13.58 -6.25 -15.23
C VAL A 252 12.09 -6.58 -15.34
N LEU A 253 11.21 -5.66 -14.93
CA LEU A 253 9.77 -5.86 -15.03
C LEU A 253 9.28 -5.84 -16.48
N ALA A 254 9.80 -4.94 -17.32
CA ALA A 254 9.45 -4.87 -18.73
C ALA A 254 9.79 -6.19 -19.43
N GLU A 255 11.00 -6.72 -19.21
CA GLU A 255 11.41 -8.01 -19.76
C GLU A 255 10.52 -9.14 -19.22
N ALA A 256 10.29 -9.20 -17.90
CA ALA A 256 9.43 -10.20 -17.26
C ALA A 256 8.03 -10.24 -17.87
N PHE A 257 7.38 -9.08 -17.98
CA PHE A 257 6.01 -8.95 -18.45
C PHE A 257 5.90 -9.20 -19.96
N GLU A 258 6.80 -8.65 -20.76
CA GLU A 258 6.73 -8.78 -22.22
C GLU A 258 7.24 -10.15 -22.69
N THR A 259 8.46 -10.52 -22.31
CA THR A 259 9.16 -11.66 -22.90
C THR A 259 8.70 -13.00 -22.32
N TYR A 260 8.48 -13.06 -21.01
CA TYR A 260 8.16 -14.33 -20.33
C TYR A 260 6.66 -14.52 -20.13
N LEU A 261 5.90 -13.45 -19.89
CA LEU A 261 4.46 -13.52 -19.67
C LEU A 261 3.62 -13.18 -20.92
N GLY A 262 4.24 -12.55 -21.94
CA GLY A 262 3.55 -12.21 -23.19
C GLY A 262 2.50 -11.11 -23.04
N TRP A 263 2.66 -10.21 -22.07
CA TRP A 263 1.72 -9.13 -21.79
C TRP A 263 2.03 -7.88 -22.63
N GLU A 264 1.04 -6.99 -22.74
CA GLU A 264 1.27 -5.68 -23.35
C GLU A 264 1.99 -4.77 -22.34
N VAL A 265 3.14 -4.22 -22.73
CA VAL A 265 3.97 -3.40 -21.85
C VAL A 265 4.19 -2.02 -22.46
N TYR A 266 3.76 -0.98 -21.75
CA TYR A 266 4.24 0.37 -21.97
C TYR A 266 5.42 0.67 -21.06
N HIS A 267 6.64 0.60 -21.60
CA HIS A 267 7.84 1.02 -20.90
C HIS A 267 8.07 2.52 -21.09
N HIS A 268 7.82 3.29 -20.04
CA HIS A 268 8.09 4.71 -20.01
C HIS A 268 9.59 5.01 -19.82
N ARG A 269 10.16 5.74 -20.78
CA ARG A 269 11.56 6.17 -20.84
C ARG A 269 11.63 7.64 -21.23
#